data_AF-A0A0P0WBK9-F1
#
_entry.id   AF-A0A0P0WBK9-F1
#
_cell.length_a   1.000
_cell.length_b   1.000
_cell.length_c   1.000
_cell.angle_alpha   90.00
_cell.angle_beta   90.00
_cell.angle_gamma   90.00
#
_symmetry.space_group_name_H-M   'P 1'
#
loop_
_entity.id
_entity.type
_entity.pdbx_description
1 polymer ?
#
loop_
_entity_poly.entity_id
_entity_poly.type
_entity_poly.pdbx_seq_one_letter_code
_entity_poly.pdbx_strand_id
1 'polypeptide(L)' 'AAWQIFTPLLHDIDEGKVKSIPYQPGSRGPKEADELSERVGYMQTHGYIWIPPTLA' A
#
# COMPACT_ATOMS: atom_id res chain seq x y z
N ALA A 1 -12.22 15.35 12.01
CA ALA A 1 -12.34 14.56 10.77
C ALA A 1 -11.43 13.34 10.77
N ALA A 2 -10.09 13.47 10.82
CA ALA A 2 -9.17 12.32 10.71
C ALA A 2 -9.49 11.13 11.64
N TRP A 3 -9.66 11.39 12.94
CA TRP A 3 -9.99 10.33 13.92
C TRP A 3 -11.29 9.60 13.61
N GLN A 4 -12.32 10.30 13.13
CA GLN A 4 -13.60 9.66 12.82
C GLN A 4 -13.48 8.61 11.71
N ILE A 5 -12.50 8.76 10.81
CA ILE A 5 -12.23 7.81 9.73
C ILE A 5 -11.45 6.60 10.26
N PHE A 6 -10.44 6.81 11.11
CA PHE A 6 -9.51 5.75 11.50
C PHE A 6 -9.85 5.03 12.81
N THR A 7 -10.51 5.68 13.77
CA THR A 7 -10.80 5.09 15.08
C THR A 7 -11.51 3.72 15.01
N PRO A 8 -12.53 3.51 14.16
CA PRO A 8 -13.16 2.20 14.06
C PRO A 8 -12.19 1.10 13.62
N LEU A 9 -11.33 1.38 12.65
CA LEU A 9 -10.32 0.44 12.17
C LEU A 9 -9.25 0.16 13.22
N LEU A 10 -8.83 1.16 13.99
CA LEU A 10 -7.84 1.00 15.05
C LEU A 10 -8.36 0.08 16.16
N HIS A 11 -9.62 0.22 16.58
CA HIS A 11 -10.22 -0.69 17.55
C HIS A 11 -10.26 -2.14 17.03
N ASP A 12 -10.57 -2.35 15.75
CA ASP A 12 -10.57 -3.70 15.17
C ASP A 12 -9.15 -4.33 15.13
N ILE A 13 -8.10 -3.51 15.00
CA ILE A 13 -6.70 -3.96 15.10
C ILE A 13 -6.38 -4.35 16.54
N ASP A 14 -6.72 -3.52 17.52
CA ASP A 14 -6.46 -3.76 18.95
C ASP A 14 -7.21 -5.00 19.47
N GLU A 15 -8.41 -5.25 18.96
CA GLU A 15 -9.20 -6.46 19.25
C GLU A 15 -8.71 -7.71 18.49
N GLY A 16 -7.73 -7.58 17.59
CA GLY A 16 -7.13 -8.68 16.84
C GLY A 16 -8.00 -9.22 15.69
N LYS A 17 -9.03 -8.47 15.26
CA LYS A 17 -9.88 -8.83 14.11
C LYS A 17 -9.13 -8.69 12.79
N VAL A 18 -8.14 -7.79 12.72
CA VAL A 18 -7.28 -7.56 11.56
C VAL A 18 -5.89 -8.12 11.84
N LYS A 19 -5.42 -9.04 11.00
CA LYS A 19 -4.08 -9.64 11.12
C LYS A 19 -3.10 -8.97 10.17
N SER A 20 -1.91 -8.64 10.67
CA SER A 20 -0.80 -8.17 9.85
C SER A 20 -0.26 -9.28 8.96
N ILE A 21 0.04 -8.96 7.71
CA ILE A 21 0.64 -9.90 6.76
C ILE A 21 2.16 -9.71 6.79
N PRO A 22 2.97 -10.77 7.03
CA PRO A 22 4.42 -10.66 7.04
C PRO A 22 4.96 -10.44 5.63
N TYR A 23 6.09 -9.72 5.52
CA TYR A 23 6.79 -9.51 4.27
C TYR A 23 8.31 -9.47 4.48
N GLN A 24 9.07 -9.69 3.42
CA GLN A 24 10.53 -9.73 3.49
C GLN A 24 11.12 -8.31 3.65
N PRO A 25 12.10 -8.10 4.54
CA PRO A 25 12.82 -6.84 4.62
C PRO A 25 13.43 -6.45 3.27
N GLY A 26 13.27 -5.18 2.88
CA GLY A 26 13.72 -4.66 1.58
C GLY A 26 12.75 -4.93 0.41
N SER A 27 11.66 -5.67 0.62
CA SER A 27 10.58 -5.77 -0.35
C SER A 27 9.68 -4.52 -0.35
N ARG A 28 8.75 -4.45 -1.30
CA ARG A 28 7.69 -3.42 -1.36
C ARG A 28 6.53 -3.64 -0.39
N GLY A 29 6.62 -4.65 0.48
CA GLY A 29 5.53 -5.08 1.35
C GLY A 29 4.86 -6.39 0.89
N PRO A 30 3.66 -6.70 1.42
CA PRO A 30 2.88 -7.87 1.05
C PRO A 30 2.25 -7.70 -0.35
N LYS A 31 2.12 -8.80 -1.10
CA LYS A 31 1.51 -8.79 -2.45
C LYS A 31 0.05 -8.30 -2.43
N GLU A 32 -0.63 -8.52 -1.32
CA GLU A 32 -2.03 -8.17 -1.09
C GLU A 32 -2.24 -6.64 -1.15
N ALA A 33 -1.18 -5.84 -0.95
CA ALA A 33 -1.23 -4.40 -1.12
C ALA A 33 -1.37 -3.98 -2.60
N ASP A 34 -0.65 -4.66 -3.50
CA ASP A 34 -0.77 -4.44 -4.94
C ASP A 34 -2.13 -4.96 -5.45
N GLU A 35 -2.58 -6.13 -4.98
CA GLU A 35 -3.91 -6.70 -5.30
C GLU A 35 -5.06 -5.78 -4.84
N LEU A 36 -4.96 -5.19 -3.65
CA LEU A 36 -5.93 -4.20 -3.17
C LEU A 36 -5.98 -2.98 -4.08
N SER A 37 -4.82 -2.47 -4.48
CA SER A 37 -4.70 -1.29 -5.33
C SER A 37 -5.36 -1.54 -6.69
N GLU A 38 -5.07 -2.68 -7.31
CA GLU A 38 -5.70 -3.11 -8.57
C GLU A 38 -7.22 -3.22 -8.43
N ARG A 39 -7.70 -3.84 -7.35
CA ARG A 39 -9.13 -4.00 -7.08
C ARG A 39 -9.88 -2.68 -6.95
N VAL A 40 -9.25 -1.63 -6.40
CA VAL A 40 -9.86 -0.29 -6.29
C VAL A 40 -9.62 0.58 -7.54
N GLY A 41 -9.06 0.00 -8.60
CA GLY A 41 -8.96 0.62 -9.92
C GLY A 41 -7.60 1.26 -10.24
N TYR A 42 -6.58 1.07 -9.40
CA TYR A 42 -5.23 1.51 -9.73
C TYR A 42 -4.61 0.57 -10.77
N MET A 43 -4.17 1.10 -11.91
CA MET A 43 -3.50 0.34 -12.95
C MET A 43 -2.02 0.69 -12.97
N GLN A 44 -1.16 -0.23 -12.53
CA GLN A 44 0.28 -0.03 -12.56
C GLN A 44 0.80 -0.03 -14.00
N THR A 45 1.46 1.05 -14.41
CA THR A 45 2.16 1.13 -15.70
C THR A 45 3.48 0.37 -15.64
N HIS A 46 3.72 -0.50 -16.61
CA HIS A 46 4.95 -1.26 -16.74
C HIS A 46 5.79 -0.70 -17.89
N GLY A 47 7.13 -0.69 -17.73
CA GLY A 47 8.04 -0.25 -18.79
C GLY A 47 8.32 1.25 -18.85
N TYR A 48 7.84 2.03 -17.87
CA TYR A 48 8.29 3.41 -17.73
C TYR A 48 9.76 3.44 -17.30
N ILE A 49 10.59 4.14 -18.09
CA ILE A 49 12.00 4.38 -17.79
C ILE A 49 12.16 5.88 -17.62
N TRP A 50 12.44 6.31 -16.39
CA TRP A 50 12.81 7.69 -16.12
C TRP A 50 14.31 7.86 -16.39
N ILE A 51 14.66 8.81 -17.26
CA ILE A 51 16.04 9.22 -17.53
C ILE A 51 16.17 10.65 -17.00
N PRO A 52 17.10 10.92 -16.06
CA PRO A 52 17.33 12.27 -15.56
C PRO A 52 17.66 13.22 -16.72
N PRO A 53 17.07 14.42 -16.77
CA PRO A 53 17.47 15.40 -17.78
C PRO A 53 18.91 15.83 -17.52
N THR A 54 19.79 15.62 -18.50
CA THR A 54 21.12 16.25 -18.51
C THR A 54 20.94 17.66 -19.05
N LEU A 55 21.28 18.69 -18.26
CA LEU A 55 21.43 20.04 -18.80
C LEU A 55 22.55 19.98 -19.85
N ALA A 56 22.22 20.31 -21.10
CA ALA A 56 23.17 20.42 -22.20
C ALA A 56 24.04 21.67 -22.06
#